data_AF-A0AA39ITV8-F1
#
_entry.id   AF-A0AA39ITV8-F1
#
_cell.length_a   1.000
_cell.length_b   1.000
_cell.length_c   1.000
_cell.angle_alpha   90.00
_cell.angle_beta   90.00
_cell.angle_gamma   90.00
#
_symmetry.space_group_name_H-M   'P 1'
#
loop_
_entity.id
_entity.type
_entity.pdbx_description
1 polymer ?
#
loop_
_entity_poly.entity_id
_entity_poly.type
_entity_poly.pdbx_seq_one_letter_code
_entity_poly.pdbx_strand_id
1 'polypeptide(L)'
;MTVLTNTAGRYPSIVLTSVQDLRSTNNATFATPSYSQSGTCRMSFWSAPIIHKFTHKIIDWLNGGGTGRRLQTTESREMDEVTNAIPGWTEHKDSTVWVFNNIAQSIHTLTQPTRPSIQLRYSSVQQLHEVHADVGEVWANMLHNVYAALVEAHGFSSTAMDDPSGTEGNVVCLHLFIDALSLLPCNFTLPNARDVWIQADQNWYDRTNACTLWNAFASQGLGIM
;
A
#
# COMPACT_ATOMS: atom_id res chain seq x y z
N MET A 1 5.40 -26.53 16.49
CA MET A 1 5.38 -25.89 15.15
C MET A 1 4.10 -26.31 14.47
N THR A 2 3.04 -25.52 14.59
CA THR A 2 1.75 -25.85 13.98
C THR A 2 1.79 -25.36 12.54
N VAL A 3 1.87 -26.29 11.60
CA VAL A 3 1.81 -26.00 10.16
C VAL A 3 0.33 -25.87 9.81
N LEU A 4 -0.12 -24.64 9.58
CA LEU A 4 -1.45 -24.37 9.04
C LEU A 4 -1.43 -24.72 7.54
N THR A 5 -2.14 -25.76 7.15
CA THR A 5 -2.41 -26.09 5.75
C THR A 5 -3.54 -25.20 5.22
N ASN A 6 -3.44 -24.70 3.99
CA ASN A 6 -4.60 -24.13 3.31
C ASN A 6 -5.44 -25.24 2.67
N THR A 7 -6.72 -24.96 2.43
CA THR A 7 -7.70 -25.87 1.83
C THR A 7 -7.42 -26.25 0.38
N ALA A 8 -6.36 -25.71 -0.25
CA ALA A 8 -6.00 -25.96 -1.65
C ALA A 8 -4.87 -26.99 -1.84
N GLY A 9 -4.42 -27.68 -0.79
CA GLY A 9 -3.45 -28.77 -0.90
C GLY A 9 -2.08 -28.36 -1.44
N ARG A 10 -1.75 -27.06 -1.39
CA ARG A 10 -0.42 -26.54 -1.75
C ARG A 10 0.28 -26.11 -0.47
N TYR A 11 1.55 -26.51 -0.31
CA TYR A 11 2.36 -26.12 0.84
C TYR A 11 2.27 -24.60 1.04
N PRO A 12 2.08 -24.10 2.28
CA PRO A 12 2.23 -22.68 2.53
C PRO A 12 3.66 -22.30 2.18
N SER A 13 3.83 -21.43 1.21
CA SER A 13 5.11 -20.81 0.89
C SER A 13 5.53 -19.95 2.07
N ILE A 14 6.22 -20.58 3.04
CA ILE A 14 6.72 -19.93 4.24
C ILE A 14 7.59 -18.74 3.86
N VAL A 15 7.56 -17.67 4.66
CA VAL A 15 8.49 -16.56 4.47
C VAL A 15 9.75 -16.84 5.29
N LEU A 16 10.89 -16.84 4.61
CA LEU A 16 12.20 -16.93 5.25
C LEU A 16 12.67 -15.52 5.60
N THR A 17 12.87 -15.25 6.88
CA THR A 17 13.32 -13.93 7.35
C THR A 17 14.74 -14.01 7.89
N SER A 18 15.64 -13.23 7.31
CA SER A 18 17.00 -13.02 7.82
C SER A 18 17.06 -11.65 8.51
N VAL A 19 17.47 -11.67 9.78
CA VAL A 19 17.71 -10.47 10.59
C VAL A 19 19.20 -10.18 10.64
N GLN A 20 19.57 -8.89 10.69
CA GLN A 20 20.96 -8.43 10.70
C GLN A 20 21.77 -8.95 9.49
N ASP A 21 21.13 -9.04 8.32
CA ASP A 21 21.78 -9.49 7.09
C ASP A 21 22.88 -8.50 6.70
N LEU A 22 24.13 -8.97 6.70
CA LEU A 22 25.33 -8.17 6.45
C LEU A 22 25.50 -7.79 4.97
N ARG A 23 24.64 -8.27 4.07
CA ARG A 23 24.71 -7.96 2.63
C ARG A 23 24.26 -6.55 2.29
N SER A 24 23.59 -5.85 3.22
CA SER A 24 23.19 -4.46 3.06
C SER A 24 23.32 -3.71 4.39
N THR A 25 23.46 -2.39 4.31
CA THR A 25 23.33 -1.48 5.46
C THR A 25 22.10 -0.60 5.25
N ASN A 26 21.43 -0.23 6.34
CA ASN A 26 20.29 0.70 6.38
C ASN A 26 19.13 0.38 5.40
N ASN A 27 18.93 -0.89 5.08
CA ASN A 27 17.95 -1.31 4.10
C ASN A 27 17.29 -2.65 4.46
N ALA A 28 16.18 -2.95 3.80
CA ALA A 28 15.60 -4.27 3.75
C ALA A 28 15.13 -4.59 2.32
N THR A 29 15.24 -5.86 1.94
CA THR A 29 14.83 -6.35 0.62
C THR A 29 13.90 -7.54 0.79
N PHE A 30 12.90 -7.66 -0.09
CA PHE A 30 12.02 -8.81 -0.14
C PHE A 30 12.06 -9.41 -1.54
N ALA A 31 12.39 -10.70 -1.63
CA ALA A 31 12.33 -11.45 -2.89
C ALA A 31 10.99 -12.19 -3.02
N THR A 32 10.32 -11.99 -4.14
CA THR A 32 8.94 -12.43 -4.42
C THR A 32 8.89 -13.48 -5.54
N PRO A 33 9.38 -14.71 -5.31
CA PRO A 33 9.33 -15.76 -6.32
C PRO A 33 7.89 -16.28 -6.55
N SER A 34 7.74 -17.09 -7.59
CA SER A 34 6.45 -17.67 -7.99
C SER A 34 5.78 -18.49 -6.89
N TYR A 35 4.47 -18.71 -7.01
CA TYR A 35 3.57 -19.28 -5.99
C TYR A 35 4.07 -20.54 -5.23
N SER A 36 4.95 -21.36 -5.81
CA SER A 36 5.49 -22.58 -5.20
C SER A 36 6.83 -22.40 -4.44
N GLN A 37 7.36 -21.19 -4.35
CA GLN A 37 8.64 -20.90 -3.70
C GLN A 37 8.47 -19.97 -2.49
N SER A 38 9.28 -20.22 -1.46
CA SER A 38 9.34 -19.36 -0.27
C SER A 38 9.90 -17.98 -0.61
N GLY A 39 9.17 -16.93 -0.23
CA GLY A 39 9.70 -15.57 -0.26
C GLY A 39 10.81 -15.38 0.76
N THR A 40 11.79 -14.54 0.46
CA THR A 40 12.90 -14.25 1.39
C THR A 40 12.93 -12.76 1.74
N CYS A 41 12.72 -12.45 3.01
CA CYS A 41 12.92 -11.11 3.57
C CYS A 41 14.32 -11.03 4.19
N ARG A 42 15.09 -10.00 3.82
CA ARG A 42 16.41 -9.73 4.39
C ARG A 42 16.40 -8.33 4.99
N MET A 43 16.73 -8.24 6.26
CA MET A 43 16.75 -6.99 7.02
C MET A 43 18.13 -6.74 7.57
N SER A 44 18.69 -5.56 7.29
CA SER A 44 19.89 -5.08 7.98
C SER A 44 19.52 -4.45 9.32
N PHE A 45 20.54 -4.15 10.15
CA PHE A 45 20.37 -3.62 11.51
C PHE A 45 19.45 -2.41 11.60
N TRP A 46 19.50 -1.52 10.60
CA TRP A 46 18.59 -0.39 10.44
C TRP A 46 17.75 -0.68 9.20
N SER A 47 16.44 -0.83 9.34
CA SER A 47 15.59 -1.21 8.21
C SER A 47 14.21 -0.56 8.31
N ALA A 48 13.61 -0.34 7.14
CA ALA A 48 12.20 0.04 7.04
C ALA A 48 11.30 -1.00 7.73
N PRO A 49 10.08 -0.61 8.17
CA PRO A 49 9.17 -1.51 8.86
C PRO A 49 8.96 -2.84 8.12
N ILE A 50 8.93 -3.94 8.86
CA ILE A 50 8.74 -5.30 8.31
C ILE A 50 7.48 -5.36 7.46
N ILE A 51 6.41 -4.73 7.93
CA ILE A 51 5.11 -4.74 7.28
C ILE A 51 5.17 -4.14 5.86
N HIS A 52 5.93 -3.05 5.66
CA HIS A 52 6.14 -2.46 4.34
C HIS A 52 6.76 -3.49 3.36
N LYS A 53 7.76 -4.26 3.81
CA LYS A 53 8.41 -5.29 2.97
C LYS A 53 7.51 -6.50 2.70
N PHE A 54 6.67 -6.88 3.66
CA PHE A 54 5.68 -7.93 3.44
C PHE A 54 4.57 -7.51 2.48
N THR A 55 4.17 -6.23 2.49
CA THR A 55 3.14 -5.75 1.58
C THR A 55 3.59 -5.78 0.12
N HIS A 56 4.86 -5.47 -0.20
CA HIS A 56 5.39 -5.64 -1.57
C HIS A 56 5.14 -7.06 -2.12
N LYS A 57 5.32 -8.09 -1.27
CA LYS A 57 5.04 -9.48 -1.63
C LYS A 57 3.57 -9.72 -1.94
N ILE A 58 2.67 -9.19 -1.12
CA ILE A 58 1.22 -9.32 -1.33
C ILE A 58 0.85 -8.70 -2.68
N ILE A 59 1.39 -7.52 -2.99
CA ILE A 59 1.16 -6.81 -4.24
C ILE A 59 1.69 -7.64 -5.42
N ASP A 60 2.94 -8.10 -5.37
CA ASP A 60 3.54 -8.94 -6.43
C ASP A 60 2.79 -10.25 -6.67
N TRP A 61 2.18 -10.81 -5.63
CA TRP A 61 1.36 -12.01 -5.73
C TRP A 61 -0.01 -11.75 -6.35
N LEU A 62 -0.74 -10.75 -5.87
CA LEU A 62 -2.08 -10.41 -6.36
C LEU A 62 -2.02 -9.82 -7.77
N ASN A 63 -1.05 -8.94 -8.03
CA ASN A 63 -0.84 -8.35 -9.36
C ASN A 63 -0.07 -9.29 -10.28
N GLY A 64 1.02 -9.91 -9.83
CA GLY A 64 1.98 -10.57 -10.73
C GLY A 64 1.97 -12.09 -10.71
N GLY A 65 1.13 -12.74 -9.90
CA GLY A 65 1.23 -14.18 -9.64
C GLY A 65 2.60 -14.60 -9.06
N GLY A 66 3.32 -13.68 -8.44
CA GLY A 66 4.69 -13.88 -7.95
C GLY A 66 5.77 -13.83 -9.01
N THR A 67 5.51 -13.16 -10.14
CA THR A 67 6.53 -12.92 -11.18
C THR A 67 6.80 -11.45 -11.43
N GLY A 68 6.09 -10.54 -10.75
CA GLY A 68 6.15 -9.09 -11.03
C GLY A 68 5.76 -8.70 -12.46
N ARG A 69 5.25 -9.65 -13.27
CA ARG A 69 5.06 -9.48 -14.72
C ARG A 69 3.99 -8.45 -15.09
N ARG A 70 3.14 -8.07 -14.13
CA ARG A 70 2.14 -7.01 -14.28
C ARG A 70 2.64 -5.61 -13.89
N LEU A 71 3.90 -5.48 -13.44
CA LEU A 71 4.54 -4.22 -13.05
C LEU A 71 5.78 -3.97 -13.93
N GLN A 72 5.57 -3.68 -15.21
CA GLN A 72 6.65 -3.51 -16.20
C GLN A 72 6.86 -2.04 -16.59
N THR A 73 5.82 -1.21 -16.51
CA THR A 73 5.96 0.24 -16.74
C THR A 73 6.52 0.94 -15.51
N THR A 74 7.23 2.05 -15.71
CA THR A 74 7.79 2.87 -14.62
C THR A 74 6.71 3.26 -13.62
N GLU A 75 5.58 3.79 -14.10
CA GLU A 75 4.45 4.19 -13.24
C GLU A 75 3.95 3.02 -12.38
N SER A 76 3.61 1.88 -13.00
CA SER A 76 3.13 0.69 -12.26
C SER A 76 4.14 0.15 -11.24
N ARG A 77 5.45 0.23 -11.54
CA ARG A 77 6.51 -0.26 -10.64
C ARG A 77 6.65 0.64 -9.43
N GLU A 78 6.59 1.95 -9.64
CA GLU A 78 6.70 2.91 -8.55
C GLU A 78 5.44 2.92 -7.68
N MET A 79 4.27 2.60 -8.23
CA MET A 79 3.05 2.45 -7.43
C MET A 79 3.08 1.27 -6.44
N ASP A 80 4.01 0.33 -6.59
CA ASP A 80 4.28 -0.70 -5.58
C ASP A 80 4.83 -0.11 -4.26
N GLU A 81 5.33 1.12 -4.27
CA GLU A 81 5.74 1.85 -3.06
C GLU A 81 4.56 2.41 -2.24
N VAL A 82 3.32 2.09 -2.62
CA VAL A 82 2.13 2.28 -1.75
C VAL A 82 2.32 1.65 -0.37
N THR A 83 3.17 0.63 -0.28
CA THR A 83 3.61 -0.05 0.93
C THR A 83 4.13 0.91 2.01
N ASN A 84 4.59 2.10 1.63
CA ASN A 84 4.99 3.17 2.56
C ASN A 84 3.81 3.69 3.42
N ALA A 85 2.57 3.68 2.91
CA ALA A 85 1.40 4.08 3.69
C ALA A 85 0.98 3.05 4.76
N ILE A 86 1.31 1.78 4.55
CA ILE A 86 0.80 0.65 5.35
C ILE A 86 1.25 0.69 6.82
N PRO A 87 2.53 0.94 7.17
CA PRO A 87 2.95 1.09 8.56
C PRO A 87 2.05 2.07 9.32
N GLY A 88 1.78 3.24 8.73
CA GLY A 88 0.91 4.25 9.31
C GLY A 88 -0.50 3.74 9.58
N TRP A 89 -1.12 3.00 8.65
CA TRP A 89 -2.46 2.43 8.85
C TRP A 89 -2.48 1.34 9.92
N THR A 90 -1.38 0.58 10.04
CA THR A 90 -1.29 -0.55 10.96
C THR A 90 -0.88 -0.19 12.38
N GLU A 91 -0.17 0.91 12.55
CA GLU A 91 0.32 1.38 13.84
C GLU A 91 -0.65 2.36 14.50
N HIS A 92 -1.60 2.91 13.75
CA HIS A 92 -2.58 3.86 14.24
C HIS A 92 -3.44 3.28 15.37
N LYS A 93 -3.74 4.10 16.39
CA LYS A 93 -4.39 3.64 17.64
C LYS A 93 -5.74 4.29 17.91
N ASP A 94 -6.10 5.34 17.18
CA ASP A 94 -7.33 6.08 17.41
C ASP A 94 -7.84 6.73 16.10
N SER A 95 -8.93 7.50 16.22
CA SER A 95 -9.59 8.13 15.07
C SER A 95 -8.88 9.36 14.53
N THR A 96 -7.77 9.81 15.13
CA THR A 96 -7.05 11.03 14.76
C THR A 96 -6.08 10.76 13.62
N VAL A 97 -6.61 10.60 12.41
CA VAL A 97 -5.77 10.42 11.22
C VAL A 97 -5.29 11.78 10.72
N TRP A 98 -3.98 11.95 10.61
CA TRP A 98 -3.41 13.17 10.01
C TRP A 98 -3.52 13.15 8.49
N VAL A 99 -4.21 14.14 7.93
CA VAL A 99 -4.29 14.35 6.49
C VAL A 99 -2.97 14.98 6.01
N PHE A 100 -2.25 14.30 5.12
CA PHE A 100 -0.96 14.77 4.63
C PHE A 100 -1.07 15.44 3.26
N ASN A 101 -0.43 16.61 3.17
CA ASN A 101 -0.11 17.26 1.89
C ASN A 101 1.18 16.71 1.28
N ASN A 102 2.04 16.06 2.08
CA ASN A 102 3.27 15.41 1.66
C ASN A 102 3.65 14.33 2.69
N ILE A 103 3.66 13.06 2.27
CA ILE A 103 3.93 11.90 3.14
C ILE A 103 5.42 11.73 3.49
N ALA A 104 6.33 12.43 2.80
CA ALA A 104 7.75 12.46 3.16
C ALA A 104 7.99 13.03 4.58
N GLN A 105 7.04 13.79 5.14
CA GLN A 105 7.12 14.28 6.52
C GLN A 105 6.82 13.21 7.58
N SER A 106 6.13 12.11 7.26
CA SER A 106 5.73 11.09 8.26
C SER A 106 6.50 9.77 8.18
N ILE A 107 7.02 9.37 7.01
CA ILE A 107 7.65 8.04 6.83
C ILE A 107 9.19 8.11 6.78
N HIS A 108 9.78 9.26 6.44
CA HIS A 108 11.24 9.45 6.29
C HIS A 108 11.94 10.04 7.53
N THR A 109 11.45 9.80 8.73
CA THR A 109 12.16 10.19 9.97
C THR A 109 13.44 9.39 10.25
N LEU A 110 13.90 8.54 9.34
CA LEU A 110 15.18 7.83 9.51
C LEU A 110 16.33 8.19 8.56
N THR A 111 16.20 8.92 7.44
CA THR A 111 17.44 9.15 6.63
C THR A 111 17.56 10.24 5.57
N GLN A 112 16.59 11.11 5.27
CA GLN A 112 16.84 12.12 4.21
C GLN A 112 16.54 13.57 4.62
N PRO A 113 17.54 14.48 4.53
CA PRO A 113 17.35 15.89 4.86
C PRO A 113 16.64 16.60 3.71
N THR A 114 15.62 17.38 4.06
CA THR A 114 15.12 18.54 3.30
C THR A 114 14.68 18.29 1.85
N ARG A 115 13.60 17.54 1.62
CA ARG A 115 12.76 17.80 0.44
C ARG A 115 11.95 19.08 0.70
N PRO A 116 11.92 20.08 -0.20
CA PRO A 116 11.03 21.24 -0.06
C PRO A 116 9.58 20.76 0.07
N SER A 117 8.76 21.51 0.81
CA SER A 117 7.34 21.20 1.09
C SER A 117 6.46 21.27 -0.18
N ILE A 118 6.77 20.46 -1.18
CA ILE A 118 5.96 20.29 -2.38
C ILE A 118 4.72 19.51 -1.95
N GLN A 119 3.54 20.04 -2.23
CA GLN A 119 2.31 19.29 -2.07
C GLN A 119 2.30 18.14 -3.09
N LEU A 120 2.23 16.90 -2.61
CA LEU A 120 2.18 15.70 -3.45
C LEU A 120 0.77 15.55 -4.01
N ARG A 121 0.58 15.95 -5.26
CA ARG A 121 -0.66 15.80 -6.03
C ARG A 121 -0.39 15.00 -7.31
N TYR A 122 -1.45 14.63 -8.03
CA TYR A 122 -1.30 13.94 -9.31
C TYR A 122 -0.41 14.71 -10.30
N SER A 123 -0.54 16.04 -10.36
CA SER A 123 0.29 16.89 -11.20
C SER A 123 1.78 16.86 -10.84
N SER A 124 2.13 16.52 -9.59
CA SER A 124 3.52 16.48 -9.12
C SER A 124 4.31 15.36 -9.80
N VAL A 125 3.65 14.30 -10.29
CA VAL A 125 4.29 13.20 -11.04
C VAL A 125 5.12 13.70 -12.23
N GLN A 126 4.74 14.80 -12.87
CA GLN A 126 5.47 15.35 -14.03
C GLN A 126 6.75 16.12 -13.64
N GLN A 127 6.87 16.54 -12.39
CA GLN A 127 7.92 17.43 -11.89
C GLN A 127 8.97 16.69 -11.05
N LEU A 128 8.68 15.44 -10.74
CA LEU A 128 9.50 14.61 -9.89
C LEU A 128 10.35 13.68 -10.78
N HIS A 129 11.67 13.63 -10.53
CA HIS A 129 12.67 13.05 -11.44
C HIS A 129 13.58 12.00 -10.78
N GLU A 130 13.32 11.65 -9.51
CA GLU A 130 14.02 10.57 -8.82
C GLU A 130 13.36 9.22 -9.09
N VAL A 131 14.18 8.34 -9.66
CA VAL A 131 13.82 6.94 -9.85
C VAL A 131 13.62 6.30 -8.46
N HIS A 132 12.44 5.74 -8.22
CA HIS A 132 11.98 5.00 -7.01
C HIS A 132 11.24 5.77 -5.90
N ALA A 133 11.01 7.08 -6.00
CA ALA A 133 10.36 7.83 -4.90
C ALA A 133 9.04 8.50 -5.33
N ASP A 134 8.86 8.81 -6.60
CA ASP A 134 8.06 9.99 -6.90
C ASP A 134 6.59 9.70 -7.22
N VAL A 135 6.29 8.72 -8.06
CA VAL A 135 4.90 8.26 -8.28
C VAL A 135 4.39 7.50 -7.05
N GLY A 136 5.27 6.71 -6.45
CA GLY A 136 4.98 5.89 -5.28
C GLY A 136 4.59 6.71 -4.05
N GLU A 137 5.35 7.75 -3.72
CA GLU A 137 5.03 8.66 -2.61
C GLU A 137 3.72 9.43 -2.89
N VAL A 138 3.48 9.86 -4.13
CA VAL A 138 2.22 10.51 -4.51
C VAL A 138 1.04 9.55 -4.30
N TRP A 139 1.18 8.30 -4.72
CA TRP A 139 0.14 7.29 -4.55
C TRP A 139 -0.11 6.92 -3.08
N ALA A 140 0.97 6.70 -2.31
CA ALA A 140 0.90 6.45 -0.88
C ALA A 140 0.21 7.62 -0.13
N ASN A 141 0.55 8.86 -0.50
CA ASN A 141 -0.09 10.06 0.05
C ASN A 141 -1.59 10.09 -0.28
N MET A 142 -1.97 9.82 -1.54
CA MET A 142 -3.38 9.76 -1.96
C MET A 142 -4.17 8.74 -1.16
N LEU A 143 -3.64 7.52 -1.01
CA LEU A 143 -4.34 6.48 -0.27
C LEU A 143 -4.37 6.75 1.23
N HIS A 144 -3.38 7.44 1.79
CA HIS A 144 -3.45 7.88 3.19
C HIS A 144 -4.58 8.91 3.40
N ASN A 145 -4.80 9.80 2.43
CA ASN A 145 -5.94 10.74 2.46
C ASN A 145 -7.28 9.98 2.31
N VAL A 146 -7.34 8.93 1.49
CA VAL A 146 -8.52 8.04 1.40
C VAL A 146 -8.80 7.36 2.74
N TYR A 147 -7.76 6.79 3.38
CA TYR A 147 -7.88 6.18 4.70
C TYR A 147 -8.41 7.17 5.74
N ALA A 148 -7.87 8.40 5.77
CA ALA A 148 -8.34 9.46 6.66
C ALA A 148 -9.82 9.79 6.42
N ALA A 149 -10.22 9.97 5.17
CA ALA A 149 -11.61 10.29 4.81
C ALA A 149 -12.59 9.17 5.17
N LEU A 150 -12.19 7.90 5.02
CA LEU A 150 -13.01 6.76 5.43
C LEU A 150 -13.13 6.69 6.96
N VAL A 151 -12.02 6.87 7.70
CA VAL A 151 -12.06 6.91 9.18
C VAL A 151 -12.91 8.06 9.70
N GLU A 152 -12.85 9.23 9.04
CA GLU A 152 -13.73 10.36 9.37
C GLU A 152 -15.21 10.02 9.13
N ALA A 153 -15.53 9.37 8.02
CA ALA A 153 -16.90 9.04 7.65
C ALA A 153 -17.53 7.90 8.48
N HIS A 154 -16.72 6.90 8.87
CA HIS A 154 -17.22 5.64 9.45
C HIS A 154 -16.66 5.36 10.86
N GLY A 155 -15.81 6.22 11.39
CA GLY A 155 -15.12 5.99 12.67
C GLY A 155 -13.92 5.04 12.54
N PHE A 156 -13.28 4.78 13.68
CA PHE A 156 -12.10 3.94 13.79
C PHE A 156 -12.37 2.71 14.66
N SER A 157 -11.97 1.54 14.19
CA SER A 157 -11.98 0.29 14.96
C SER A 157 -10.58 -0.02 15.52
N SER A 158 -10.49 -0.23 16.82
CA SER A 158 -9.25 -0.69 17.47
C SER A 158 -8.92 -2.17 17.21
N THR A 159 -9.86 -2.91 16.63
CA THR A 159 -9.74 -4.36 16.34
C THR A 159 -9.73 -4.64 14.83
N ALA A 160 -9.55 -3.64 13.97
CA ALA A 160 -9.59 -3.79 12.52
C ALA A 160 -8.57 -4.80 11.95
N MET A 161 -7.50 -5.11 12.70
CA MET A 161 -6.51 -6.13 12.32
C MET A 161 -6.93 -7.56 12.68
N ASP A 162 -7.87 -7.70 13.61
CA ASP A 162 -8.32 -8.98 14.15
C ASP A 162 -9.70 -9.36 13.61
N ASP A 163 -10.56 -8.36 13.36
CA ASP A 163 -11.94 -8.53 12.92
C ASP A 163 -12.20 -7.77 11.60
N PRO A 164 -12.28 -8.49 10.47
CA PRO A 164 -12.62 -7.88 9.18
C PRO A 164 -14.13 -7.61 9.03
N SER A 165 -15.00 -8.06 9.94
CA SER A 165 -16.45 -7.89 9.77
C SER A 165 -16.97 -6.50 10.15
N GLY A 166 -16.09 -5.65 10.69
CA GLY A 166 -16.38 -4.27 11.05
C GLY A 166 -16.80 -3.40 9.86
N THR A 167 -17.45 -2.29 10.18
CA THR A 167 -17.93 -1.30 9.19
C THR A 167 -17.22 0.04 9.33
N GLU A 168 -16.27 0.13 10.24
CA GLU A 168 -15.46 1.30 10.52
C GLU A 168 -14.48 1.59 9.37
N GLY A 169 -14.06 2.83 9.25
CA GLY A 169 -13.38 3.34 8.05
C GLY A 169 -12.02 2.68 7.79
N ASN A 170 -11.30 2.33 8.85
CA ASN A 170 -10.04 1.58 8.73
C ASN A 170 -10.26 0.12 8.32
N VAL A 171 -11.39 -0.51 8.69
CA VAL A 171 -11.76 -1.85 8.20
C VAL A 171 -12.12 -1.78 6.72
N VAL A 172 -13.00 -0.85 6.35
CA VAL A 172 -13.39 -0.59 4.96
C VAL A 172 -12.17 -0.33 4.08
N CYS A 173 -11.25 0.53 4.53
CA CYS A 173 -10.03 0.84 3.78
C CYS A 173 -9.16 -0.40 3.54
N LEU A 174 -9.02 -1.29 4.52
CA LEU A 174 -8.21 -2.51 4.38
C LEU A 174 -8.86 -3.51 3.40
N HIS A 175 -10.18 -3.65 3.41
CA HIS A 175 -10.90 -4.44 2.41
C HIS A 175 -10.68 -3.89 1.00
N LEU A 176 -10.99 -2.60 0.80
CA LEU A 176 -10.82 -1.95 -0.49
C LEU A 176 -9.39 -2.04 -1.01
N PHE A 177 -8.39 -1.92 -0.14
CA PHE A 177 -6.98 -2.10 -0.50
C PHE A 177 -6.70 -3.49 -1.06
N ILE A 178 -7.11 -4.56 -0.36
CA ILE A 178 -6.86 -5.94 -0.79
C ILE A 178 -7.60 -6.28 -2.09
N ASP A 179 -8.84 -5.84 -2.24
CA ASP A 179 -9.61 -6.08 -3.46
C ASP A 179 -9.09 -5.27 -4.65
N ALA A 180 -8.74 -4.00 -4.44
CA ALA A 180 -8.15 -3.17 -5.48
C ALA A 180 -6.89 -3.83 -6.03
N LEU A 181 -6.01 -4.37 -5.18
CA LEU A 181 -4.82 -5.12 -5.61
C LEU A 181 -5.14 -6.34 -6.46
N SER A 182 -6.31 -6.96 -6.29
CA SER A 182 -6.72 -8.12 -7.11
C SER A 182 -7.34 -7.70 -8.45
N LEU A 183 -7.83 -6.47 -8.54
CA LEU A 183 -8.53 -5.92 -9.71
C LEU A 183 -7.61 -5.15 -10.67
N LEU A 184 -6.41 -4.76 -10.24
CA LEU A 184 -5.50 -3.95 -11.04
C LEU A 184 -5.13 -4.65 -12.38
N PRO A 185 -5.24 -3.93 -13.51
CA PRO A 185 -4.79 -4.44 -14.79
C PRO A 185 -3.26 -4.53 -14.88
N CYS A 186 -2.74 -5.27 -15.87
CA CYS A 186 -1.30 -5.25 -16.17
C CYS A 186 -0.86 -3.82 -16.51
N ASN A 187 0.25 -3.36 -15.92
CA ASN A 187 0.85 -2.06 -16.20
C ASN A 187 -0.14 -0.90 -16.01
N PHE A 188 -0.85 -0.93 -14.90
CA PHE A 188 -1.83 0.09 -14.54
C PHE A 188 -1.20 1.46 -14.34
N THR A 189 -2.02 2.49 -14.57
CA THR A 189 -1.72 3.89 -14.28
C THR A 189 -2.43 4.35 -13.00
N LEU A 190 -2.11 5.53 -12.48
CA LEU A 190 -2.79 6.15 -11.33
C LEU A 190 -4.32 6.22 -11.50
N PRO A 191 -4.87 6.70 -12.65
CA PRO A 191 -6.30 6.64 -12.90
C PRO A 191 -6.88 5.22 -12.87
N ASN A 192 -6.17 4.22 -13.42
CA ASN A 192 -6.62 2.84 -13.32
C ASN A 192 -6.67 2.36 -11.87
N ALA A 193 -5.67 2.74 -11.06
CA ALA A 193 -5.64 2.39 -9.65
C ALA A 193 -6.79 3.04 -8.86
N ARG A 194 -7.12 4.31 -9.12
CA ARG A 194 -8.32 4.94 -8.57
C ARG A 194 -9.58 4.16 -8.96
N ASP A 195 -9.73 3.86 -10.24
CA ASP A 195 -10.96 3.24 -10.76
C ASP A 195 -11.20 1.86 -10.13
N VAL A 196 -10.15 1.09 -9.85
CA VAL A 196 -10.31 -0.20 -9.15
C VAL A 196 -10.67 -0.06 -7.68
N TRP A 197 -10.33 1.06 -7.00
CA TRP A 197 -10.83 1.34 -5.65
C TRP A 197 -12.34 1.62 -5.67
N ILE A 198 -12.81 2.40 -6.65
CA ILE A 198 -14.25 2.62 -6.87
C ILE A 198 -14.96 1.31 -7.24
N GLN A 199 -14.31 0.45 -8.01
CA GLN A 199 -14.85 -0.87 -8.36
C GLN A 199 -14.88 -1.82 -7.15
N ALA A 200 -13.85 -1.81 -6.29
CA ALA A 200 -13.85 -2.58 -5.05
C ALA A 200 -15.01 -2.16 -4.14
N ASP A 201 -15.26 -0.84 -4.03
CA ASP A 201 -16.39 -0.30 -3.27
C ASP A 201 -17.74 -0.71 -3.84
N GLN A 202 -17.87 -0.76 -5.17
CA GLN A 202 -19.05 -1.34 -5.81
C GLN A 202 -19.23 -2.82 -5.46
N ASN A 203 -18.16 -3.61 -5.37
CA ASN A 203 -18.26 -5.05 -5.16
C ASN A 203 -18.67 -5.42 -3.73
N TRP A 204 -18.21 -4.66 -2.74
CA TRP A 204 -18.42 -4.98 -1.32
C TRP A 204 -19.47 -4.13 -0.62
N TYR A 205 -19.64 -2.90 -1.08
CA TYR A 205 -20.39 -1.88 -0.36
C TYR A 205 -21.43 -1.18 -1.22
N ASP A 206 -21.76 -1.73 -2.41
CA ASP A 206 -22.75 -1.19 -3.34
C ASP A 206 -22.57 0.31 -3.62
N ARG A 207 -21.31 0.77 -3.70
CA ARG A 207 -20.90 2.17 -3.89
C ARG A 207 -21.25 3.14 -2.76
N THR A 208 -21.55 2.66 -1.55
CA THR A 208 -21.91 3.55 -0.42
C THR A 208 -20.77 4.52 -0.06
N ASN A 209 -19.50 4.18 -0.33
CA ASN A 209 -18.35 5.04 -0.05
C ASN A 209 -17.88 5.85 -1.28
N ALA A 210 -18.54 5.71 -2.42
CA ALA A 210 -18.07 6.28 -3.69
C ALA A 210 -17.86 7.80 -3.63
N CYS A 211 -18.74 8.54 -2.95
CA CYS A 211 -18.60 10.00 -2.77
C CYS A 211 -17.34 10.33 -1.95
N THR A 212 -17.12 9.63 -0.84
CA THR A 212 -15.94 9.77 0.02
C THR A 212 -14.67 9.50 -0.76
N LEU A 213 -14.63 8.38 -1.52
CA LEU A 213 -13.49 8.00 -2.36
C LEU A 213 -13.22 9.04 -3.45
N TRP A 214 -14.25 9.44 -4.20
CA TRP A 214 -14.09 10.44 -5.27
C TRP A 214 -13.58 11.78 -4.74
N ASN A 215 -14.14 12.27 -3.63
CA ASN A 215 -13.70 13.52 -3.02
C ASN A 215 -12.24 13.44 -2.54
N ALA A 216 -11.85 12.32 -1.92
CA ALA A 216 -10.48 12.11 -1.48
C ALA A 216 -9.49 12.11 -2.67
N PHE A 217 -9.77 11.36 -3.74
CA PHE A 217 -8.93 11.35 -4.94
C PHE A 217 -8.93 12.71 -5.66
N ALA A 218 -10.08 13.38 -5.78
CA ALA A 218 -10.20 14.70 -6.39
C ALA A 218 -9.41 15.76 -5.63
N SER A 219 -9.37 15.69 -4.29
CA SER A 219 -8.58 16.62 -3.46
C SER A 219 -7.08 16.59 -3.80
N GLN A 220 -6.59 15.44 -4.27
CA GLN A 220 -5.21 15.21 -4.68
C GLN A 220 -5.00 15.35 -6.19
N GLY A 221 -6.01 15.85 -6.93
CA GLY A 221 -5.93 16.08 -8.37
C GLY A 221 -6.17 14.85 -9.26
N LEU A 222 -6.67 13.75 -8.69
CA LEU A 222 -7.01 12.52 -9.42
C LEU A 222 -8.54 12.33 -9.57
N GLY A 223 -9.29 13.43 -9.66
CA GLY A 223 -10.74 13.42 -9.90
C GLY A 223 -11.10 13.25 -11.38
N ILE A 224 -12.40 13.12 -11.66
CA ILE A 224 -12.97 13.39 -12.99
C ILE A 224 -13.63 14.77 -12.93
N MET A 225 -13.43 15.59 -13.96
CA MET A 225 -14.11 16.89 -14.11
C MET A 225 -15.60 16.69 -14.39
#